data_AF-A0A1D1ZBH5-F1
#
_entry.id   AF-A0A1D1ZBH5-F1
#
_cell.length_a   1.000
_cell.length_b   1.000
_cell.length_c   1.000
_cell.angle_alpha   90.00
_cell.angle_beta   90.00
_cell.angle_gamma   90.00
#
_symmetry.space_group_name_H-M   'P 1'
#
loop_
_entity.id
_entity.type
_entity.pdbx_description
1 polymer ?
#
loop_
_entity_poly.entity_id
_entity_poly.type
_entity_poly.pdbx_seq_one_letter_code
_entity_poly.pdbx_strand_id
1 'polypeptide(L)'
;ERERERDLAMASTAARSGGVLRALRGSSRSGSLLAGGKRTFSASAHDDVYEAAKWEKITYAGIATCTALAIYNLSRGHPHFQEPPAYPYLHIRNKEFPWGPDGLFERKDAHH
;
A
#
# COMPACT_ATOMS: atom_id res chain seq x y z
N GLU A 1 -5.82 -20.64 29.92
CA GLU A 1 -6.80 -20.76 28.81
C GLU A 1 -6.77 -19.56 27.86
N ARG A 2 -6.83 -18.32 28.34
CA ARG A 2 -6.75 -17.13 27.46
C ARG A 2 -5.45 -16.97 26.66
N GLU A 3 -4.33 -17.53 27.11
CA GLU A 3 -3.09 -17.57 26.30
C GLU A 3 -3.17 -18.59 25.16
N ARG A 4 -3.79 -19.76 25.39
CA ARG A 4 -4.07 -20.71 24.30
C ARG A 4 -5.05 -20.12 23.29
N GLU A 5 -5.99 -19.29 23.71
CA GLU A 5 -6.90 -18.58 22.78
C GLU A 5 -6.17 -17.52 21.94
N ARG A 6 -5.14 -16.87 22.49
CA ARG A 6 -4.26 -15.97 21.72
C ARG A 6 -3.41 -16.72 20.71
N ASP A 7 -2.90 -17.89 21.11
CA ASP A 7 -2.13 -18.77 20.22
C ASP A 7 -3.03 -19.35 19.11
N LEU A 8 -4.30 -19.65 19.42
CA LEU A 8 -5.30 -20.10 18.46
C LEU A 8 -5.77 -18.97 17.51
N ALA A 9 -5.86 -17.72 17.99
CA ALA A 9 -6.23 -16.57 17.16
C ALA A 9 -5.18 -16.20 16.11
N MET A 10 -3.90 -16.48 16.38
CA MET A 10 -2.80 -16.26 15.42
C MET A 10 -2.67 -17.36 14.36
N ALA A 11 -3.38 -18.49 14.49
CA ALA A 11 -3.32 -19.61 13.55
C ALA A 11 -4.32 -19.51 12.38
N SER A 12 -5.22 -18.52 12.38
CA SER A 12 -6.36 -18.45 11.44
C SER A 12 -6.16 -17.66 10.13
N THR A 13 -4.95 -17.19 9.80
CA THR A 13 -4.70 -16.47 8.53
C THR A 13 -3.60 -17.12 7.69
N ALA A 14 -3.84 -18.36 7.27
CA ALA A 14 -3.09 -19.01 6.19
C ALA A 14 -4.05 -19.69 5.21
N ALA A 15 -4.97 -18.90 4.63
CA ALA A 15 -5.88 -19.37 3.59
C ALA A 15 -5.90 -18.38 2.43
N ARG A 16 -5.03 -18.63 1.44
CA ARG A 16 -4.99 -18.15 0.03
C ARG A 16 -3.56 -18.49 -0.45
N SER A 17 -3.27 -19.48 -1.29
CA SER A 17 -3.91 -19.90 -2.53
C SER A 17 -3.29 -21.25 -2.95
N GLY A 18 -4.10 -22.27 -3.21
CA GLY A 18 -3.64 -23.57 -3.71
C GLY A 18 -4.52 -24.02 -4.86
N GLY A 19 -4.13 -23.64 -6.08
CA GLY A 19 -4.83 -23.99 -7.31
C GLY A 19 -4.84 -25.50 -7.56
N VAL A 20 -6.05 -25.99 -7.82
CA VAL A 20 -6.53 -27.21 -8.48
C VAL A 20 -5.49 -28.15 -9.16
N LEU A 21 -5.58 -29.43 -8.78
CA LEU A 21 -4.93 -30.64 -9.30
C LEU A 21 -5.01 -30.84 -10.82
N ARG A 22 -4.00 -31.51 -11.44
CA ARG A 22 -4.20 -32.84 -12.08
C ARG A 22 -2.90 -33.49 -12.55
N ALA A 23 -2.79 -34.79 -12.26
CA ALA A 23 -1.69 -35.67 -12.60
C ALA A 23 -1.62 -36.06 -14.09
N LEU A 24 -0.40 -36.25 -14.59
CA LEU A 24 -0.08 -37.24 -15.62
C LEU A 24 1.20 -37.97 -15.20
N ARG A 25 1.02 -39.20 -14.68
CA ARG A 25 2.07 -40.21 -14.61
C ARG A 25 2.08 -40.95 -15.95
N GLY A 26 3.24 -41.03 -16.61
CA GLY A 26 3.39 -41.81 -17.84
C GLY A 26 4.80 -41.80 -18.43
N SER A 27 5.66 -42.68 -17.89
CA SER A 27 6.73 -43.44 -18.56
C SER A 27 7.76 -42.74 -19.47
N SER A 28 9.05 -42.80 -19.09
CA SER A 28 10.12 -43.48 -19.87
C SER A 28 11.47 -43.34 -19.16
N ARG A 29 12.15 -44.48 -18.96
CA ARG A 29 13.47 -44.58 -18.34
C ARG A 29 14.55 -43.98 -19.24
N SER A 30 15.34 -43.05 -18.72
CA SER A 30 16.74 -42.90 -19.13
C SER A 30 17.51 -42.28 -17.97
N GLY A 31 18.39 -43.07 -17.36
CA GLY A 31 19.30 -42.59 -16.33
C GLY A 31 20.46 -41.87 -16.97
N SER A 32 20.82 -40.69 -16.46
CA SER A 32 22.21 -40.28 -16.26
C SER A 32 22.23 -38.92 -15.55
N LEU A 33 23.07 -38.81 -14.53
CA LEU A 33 23.57 -37.57 -13.92
C LEU A 33 22.57 -36.78 -13.08
N LEU A 34 22.37 -37.29 -11.87
CA LEU A 34 22.21 -36.51 -10.66
C LEU A 34 23.41 -35.54 -10.48
N ALA A 35 23.46 -34.50 -11.29
CA ALA A 35 24.24 -33.29 -11.05
C ALA A 35 23.27 -32.10 -11.18
N GLY A 36 22.14 -32.20 -10.47
CA GLY A 36 21.46 -31.03 -9.96
C GLY A 36 22.43 -30.34 -9.00
N GLY A 37 23.38 -29.60 -9.58
CA GLY A 37 24.29 -28.71 -8.89
C GLY A 37 23.43 -27.90 -7.96
N LYS A 38 23.55 -28.23 -6.69
CA LYS A 38 22.83 -27.65 -5.57
C LYS A 38 23.10 -26.17 -5.74
N ARG A 39 22.13 -25.40 -6.23
CA ARG A 39 22.21 -23.95 -6.17
C ARG A 39 22.15 -23.66 -4.69
N THR A 40 23.31 -23.61 -4.05
CA THR A 40 23.45 -23.03 -2.73
C THR A 40 23.11 -21.57 -2.95
N PHE A 41 21.84 -21.24 -2.82
CA PHE A 41 21.47 -19.87 -2.50
C PHE A 41 22.37 -19.51 -1.33
N SER A 42 23.18 -18.48 -1.49
CA SER A 42 23.97 -17.88 -0.41
C SER A 42 23.01 -17.23 0.58
N ALA A 43 22.08 -18.00 1.13
CA ALA A 43 21.42 -17.70 2.38
C ALA A 43 22.50 -17.98 3.42
N SER A 44 23.29 -16.95 3.75
CA SER A 44 23.81 -16.88 5.11
C SER A 44 22.62 -17.13 6.03
N ALA A 45 22.81 -17.81 7.16
CA ALA A 45 21.79 -17.95 8.19
C ALA A 45 21.47 -16.54 8.75
N HIS A 46 20.74 -15.76 7.95
CA HIS A 46 20.26 -14.46 8.26
C HIS A 46 19.01 -14.68 9.07
N ASP A 47 18.93 -14.01 10.20
CA ASP A 47 17.75 -14.07 11.06
C ASP A 47 16.60 -13.30 10.39
N ASP A 48 15.92 -13.94 9.44
CA ASP A 48 14.81 -13.37 8.67
C ASP A 48 13.68 -12.90 9.59
N VAL A 49 13.52 -13.56 10.75
CA VAL A 49 12.55 -13.18 11.80
C VAL A 49 12.96 -11.85 12.42
N TYR A 50 14.24 -11.70 12.78
CA TYR A 50 14.77 -10.45 13.31
C TYR A 50 14.67 -9.30 12.29
N GLU A 51 14.98 -9.57 11.02
CA GLU A 51 14.87 -8.57 9.95
C GLU A 51 13.43 -8.12 9.71
N ALA A 52 12.48 -9.06 9.68
CA ALA A 52 11.06 -8.73 9.57
C ALA A 52 10.59 -7.89 10.77
N ALA A 53 10.97 -8.26 11.99
CA ALA A 53 10.63 -7.52 13.21
C ALA A 53 11.25 -6.11 13.24
N LYS A 54 12.43 -5.93 12.64
CA LYS A 54 13.08 -4.61 12.49
C LYS A 54 12.25 -3.71 11.56
N TRP A 55 11.90 -4.21 10.38
CA TRP A 55 11.12 -3.45 9.41
C TRP A 55 9.72 -3.15 9.93
N GLU A 56 9.10 -4.10 10.64
CA GLU A 56 7.82 -3.88 11.33
C GLU A 56 7.89 -2.66 12.27
N LYS A 57 8.90 -2.60 13.13
CA LYS A 57 9.09 -1.48 14.09
C LYS A 57 9.33 -0.16 13.36
N ILE A 58 10.16 -0.16 12.33
CA ILE A 58 10.44 1.04 11.53
C ILE A 58 9.16 1.54 10.87
N THR A 59 8.37 0.64 10.29
CA THR A 59 7.10 0.99 9.65
C THR A 59 6.10 1.54 10.67
N TYR A 60 5.95 0.93 11.84
CA TYR A 60 5.07 1.48 12.88
C TYR A 60 5.54 2.86 13.37
N ALA A 61 6.84 3.05 13.59
CA ALA A 61 7.39 4.35 13.94
C ALA A 61 7.14 5.39 12.83
N GLY A 62 7.31 5.01 11.56
CA GLY A 62 7.01 5.85 10.40
C GLY A 62 5.54 6.23 10.31
N ILE A 63 4.64 5.25 10.40
CA ILE A 63 3.18 5.47 10.36
C ILE A 63 2.78 6.41 11.50
N ALA A 64 3.20 6.15 12.73
CA ALA A 64 2.85 6.99 13.88
C ALA A 64 3.35 8.42 13.71
N THR A 65 4.62 8.59 13.29
CA THR A 65 5.21 9.92 13.09
C THR A 65 4.54 10.68 11.96
N CYS A 66 4.35 10.06 10.80
CA CYS A 66 3.69 10.66 9.64
C CYS A 66 2.23 11.01 9.94
N THR A 67 1.52 10.16 10.66
CA THR A 67 0.12 10.43 11.06
C THR A 67 0.04 11.60 12.03
N ALA A 68 0.91 11.65 13.04
CA ALA A 68 0.95 12.77 13.98
C ALA A 68 1.30 14.08 13.27
N LEU A 69 2.28 14.05 12.36
CA LEU A 69 2.66 15.22 11.56
C LEU A 69 1.53 15.67 10.63
N ALA A 70 0.78 14.73 10.04
CA ALA A 70 -0.39 15.05 9.24
C ALA A 70 -1.46 15.74 10.09
N ILE A 71 -1.81 15.18 11.25
CA ILE A 71 -2.77 15.80 12.18
C ILE A 71 -2.34 17.23 12.52
N TYR A 72 -1.07 17.44 12.86
CA TYR A 72 -0.55 18.76 13.18
C TYR A 72 -0.66 19.76 12.01
N ASN A 73 -0.25 19.37 10.80
CA ASN A 73 -0.30 20.27 9.64
C ASN A 73 -1.74 20.55 9.17
N LEU A 74 -2.60 19.54 9.14
CA LEU A 74 -3.99 19.67 8.69
C LEU A 74 -4.91 20.32 9.73
N SER A 75 -4.53 20.33 11.02
CA SER A 75 -5.31 21.01 12.08
C SER A 75 -5.29 22.54 11.96
N ARG A 76 -4.39 23.10 11.16
CA ARG A 76 -4.26 24.55 10.97
C ARG A 76 -5.16 25.01 9.83
N GLY A 77 -5.75 26.20 9.98
CA GLY A 77 -6.48 26.84 8.90
C GLY A 77 -5.54 27.21 7.74
N HIS A 78 -6.03 27.12 6.51
CA HIS A 78 -5.36 27.65 5.32
C HIS A 78 -6.08 28.93 4.88
N PRO A 79 -5.56 30.12 5.22
CA PRO A 79 -6.21 31.37 4.81
C PRO A 79 -6.12 31.52 3.29
N HIS A 80 -7.27 31.65 2.64
CA HIS A 80 -7.32 32.04 1.24
C HIS A 80 -6.93 33.52 1.12
N PHE A 81 -5.99 33.81 0.23
CA PHE A 81 -5.64 35.18 -0.11
C PHE A 81 -6.74 35.79 -1.00
N GLN A 82 -6.78 37.11 -1.05
CA GLN A 82 -7.72 37.82 -1.92
C GLN A 82 -7.52 37.39 -3.37
N GLU A 83 -8.63 37.11 -4.05
CA GLU A 83 -8.62 36.67 -5.44
C GLU A 83 -7.84 37.67 -6.32
N PRO A 84 -6.92 37.19 -7.17
CA PRO A 84 -6.19 38.06 -8.08
C PRO A 84 -7.17 38.76 -9.05
N PRO A 85 -6.78 39.90 -9.63
CA PRO A 85 -7.56 40.55 -10.67
C PRO A 85 -7.92 39.57 -11.79
N ALA A 86 -9.07 39.80 -12.44
CA ALA A 86 -9.57 38.96 -13.53
C ALA A 86 -8.67 39.08 -14.77
N TYR A 87 -7.56 38.34 -14.78
CA TYR A 87 -6.65 38.31 -15.91
C TYR A 87 -7.26 37.53 -17.09
N PRO A 88 -6.99 37.91 -18.35
CA PRO A 88 -7.55 37.24 -19.53
C PRO A 88 -7.23 35.75 -19.65
N TYR A 89 -6.21 35.27 -18.92
CA TYR A 89 -5.79 33.88 -18.88
C TYR A 89 -6.38 33.08 -17.71
N LEU A 90 -7.07 33.72 -16.77
CA LEU A 90 -7.78 33.07 -15.66
C LEU A 90 -9.26 32.87 -16.02
N HIS A 91 -9.87 31.82 -15.47
CA HIS A 91 -11.29 31.49 -15.68
C HIS A 91 -11.73 31.40 -17.16
N ILE A 92 -10.82 31.04 -18.06
CA ILE A 92 -11.16 30.83 -19.47
C ILE A 92 -12.12 29.63 -19.61
N ARG A 93 -13.24 29.85 -20.32
CA ARG A 93 -14.18 28.81 -20.74
C ARG A 93 -14.33 28.83 -22.26
N ASN A 94 -13.76 27.84 -22.94
CA ASN A 94 -13.97 27.64 -24.38
C ASN A 94 -15.28 26.87 -24.67
N LYS A 95 -15.72 26.04 -23.71
CA LYS A 95 -16.96 25.28 -23.75
C LYS A 95 -17.51 25.14 -22.34
N GLU A 96 -18.82 25.30 -22.20
CA GLU A 96 -19.52 25.09 -20.94
C GLU A 96 -19.38 23.65 -20.43
N PHE A 97 -19.22 23.50 -19.13
CA PHE A 97 -19.20 22.18 -18.52
C PHE A 97 -20.59 21.53 -18.52
N PRO A 98 -20.67 20.19 -18.54
CA PRO A 98 -21.95 19.48 -18.51
C PRO A 98 -22.79 19.67 -17.24
N TRP A 99 -22.19 20.11 -16.13
CA TRP A 99 -22.84 20.19 -14.81
C TRP A 99 -23.11 21.62 -14.31
N GLY A 100 -22.62 22.66 -15.01
CA GLY A 100 -22.82 24.05 -14.60
C GLY A 100 -21.64 24.97 -14.91
N PRO A 101 -21.72 26.25 -14.50
CA PRO A 101 -20.71 27.27 -14.78
C PRO A 101 -19.39 27.08 -13.99
N ASP A 102 -19.49 26.48 -12.81
CA ASP A 102 -18.38 26.33 -11.87
C ASP A 102 -17.58 25.04 -12.12
N GLY A 103 -16.31 25.06 -11.72
CA GLY A 103 -15.44 23.89 -11.73
C GLY A 103 -15.97 22.74 -10.86
N LEU A 104 -15.61 21.51 -11.23
CA LEU A 104 -16.13 20.29 -10.62
C LEU A 104 -15.94 20.21 -9.09
N PHE A 105 -14.89 20.84 -8.56
CA PHE A 105 -14.53 20.84 -7.14
C PHE A 105 -14.45 22.25 -6.54
N GLU A 106 -15.03 23.26 -7.19
CA GLU A 106 -15.02 24.63 -6.69
C GLU A 106 -15.99 24.78 -5.52
N ARG A 107 -15.52 25.34 -4.40
CA ARG A 107 -16.35 25.77 -3.28
C ARG A 107 -16.32 27.28 -3.23
N LYS A 108 -17.49 27.91 -3.31
CA LYS A 108 -17.63 29.36 -3.15
C LYS A 108 -17.67 29.69 -1.66
N ASP A 109 -16.80 30.59 -1.23
CA ASP A 109 -16.93 31.17 0.11
C ASP A 109 -18.02 32.25 0.04
N ALA A 110 -19.11 32.08 0.80
CA ALA A 110 -20.32 32.92 0.73
C ALA A 110 -20.15 34.37 1.29
N HIS A 111 -18.91 34.84 1.46
CA HIS A 111 -18.56 36.10 2.11
C HIS A 111 -17.95 37.15 1.16
N HIS A 112 -18.26 37.08 -0.13
CA HIS A 112 -17.90 38.10 -1.12
C HIS A 112 -19.14 38.64 -1.83
#